data_AF-D0LN90-F1
#
_entry.id   AF-D0LN90-F1
#
_cell.length_a   1.000
_cell.length_b   1.000
_cell.length_c   1.000
_cell.angle_alpha   90.00
_cell.angle_beta   90.00
_cell.angle_gamma   90.00
#
_symmetry.space_group_name_H-M   'P 1'
#
loop_
_entity.id
_entity.type
_entity.pdbx_description
1 polymer ?
#
loop_
_entity_poly.entity_id
_entity_poly.type
_entity_poly.pdbx_seq_one_letter_code
_entity_poly.pdbx_strand_id
1 'polypeptide(L)'
;MKRRVGVVVKWTFLVGAVGLAAAGCKFDPDPLDPPDGGGMDVVDAAHDANVPVVDAMPEPDATPDAMPDAAVPPRLGPVAHLLEAEWIGGLDDVTLSDEVTIDTGNPTMSDWSLPAGAVFEVVEQVNAPMENGDKEVAVLRVRDFTISDGATVKVQGSRPLIVLAAGNIRIDGVLDASAELGTPGAGGHGLGSGLGAGASGTPIDTIREFGGGGGAHGCDGGEGGGEGGGEGGGGAGGVAYDTQPGETLAGGSGGGAGTADLEQGRCESGSGGSGGAGGGAIQLYAERALSVGATGIINVGGGGGGGGVASRNLESGTCFSAGGGGGSGGSIYLQAASVTLERREAEMMLQATLAANGGGGGGGGTGRSAPDSVGIGDDGFDGEASATVALGGEGHGPENNDKDGGDGGVVGACKGQDGQAGGGSGGGGGAVGRIVVDSENAFLGNGLVSPAAIDTDGEEI
;
A
#
# COMPACT_ATOMS: atom_id res chain seq x y z
N MET A 1 18.96 -48.13 5.59
CA MET A 1 18.21 -48.20 4.32
C MET A 1 16.73 -47.95 4.60
N LYS A 2 16.25 -46.70 4.50
CA LYS A 2 14.82 -46.35 4.59
C LYS A 2 14.33 -46.03 3.18
N ARG A 3 13.43 -46.85 2.64
CA ARG A 3 12.78 -46.63 1.34
C ARG A 3 11.69 -45.57 1.50
N ARG A 4 11.82 -44.44 0.81
CA ARG A 4 10.72 -43.50 0.59
C ARG A 4 9.86 -44.03 -0.57
N VAL A 5 8.58 -44.25 -0.30
CA VAL A 5 7.56 -44.54 -1.30
C VAL A 5 7.07 -43.19 -1.82
N GLY A 6 7.39 -42.85 -3.06
CA GLY A 6 6.86 -41.67 -3.74
C GLY A 6 5.45 -41.96 -4.25
N VAL A 7 4.46 -41.24 -3.72
CA VAL A 7 3.10 -41.21 -4.26
C VAL A 7 3.09 -40.17 -5.37
N VAL A 8 2.88 -40.61 -6.61
CA VAL A 8 2.70 -39.74 -7.77
C VAL A 8 1.21 -39.42 -7.87
N VAL A 9 0.83 -38.17 -7.55
CA VAL A 9 -0.51 -37.65 -7.75
C VAL A 9 -0.59 -37.11 -9.18
N LYS A 10 -1.35 -37.80 -10.04
CA LYS A 10 -1.69 -37.32 -11.39
C LYS A 10 -2.90 -36.39 -11.31
N TRP A 11 -2.68 -35.10 -11.53
CA TRP A 11 -3.76 -34.14 -11.77
C TRP A 11 -4.25 -34.27 -13.21
N THR A 12 -5.54 -34.54 -13.37
CA THR A 12 -6.21 -34.54 -14.68
C THR A 12 -7.04 -33.27 -14.76
N PHE A 13 -6.58 -32.28 -15.54
CA PHE A 13 -7.35 -31.07 -15.82
C PHE A 13 -8.45 -31.38 -16.83
N LEU A 14 -9.70 -31.25 -16.39
CA LEU A 14 -10.89 -31.32 -17.23
C LEU A 14 -11.16 -29.89 -17.74
N VAL A 15 -10.82 -29.61 -19.00
CA VAL A 15 -11.15 -28.33 -19.65
C VAL A 15 -12.62 -28.34 -20.04
N GLY A 16 -13.46 -27.70 -19.24
CA GLY A 16 -14.86 -27.43 -19.56
C GLY A 16 -14.96 -26.22 -20.50
N ALA A 17 -15.51 -26.44 -21.70
CA ALA A 17 -15.81 -25.36 -22.63
C ALA A 17 -16.97 -24.52 -22.10
N VAL A 18 -16.67 -23.30 -21.64
CA VAL A 18 -17.68 -22.28 -21.32
C VAL A 18 -18.06 -21.58 -22.62
N GLY A 19 -19.28 -21.81 -23.10
CA GLY A 19 -19.87 -21.10 -24.23
C GLY A 19 -20.25 -19.68 -23.83
N LEU A 20 -19.44 -18.70 -24.25
CA LEU A 20 -19.74 -17.29 -24.10
C LEU A 20 -20.84 -16.89 -25.09
N ALA A 21 -22.03 -16.56 -24.60
CA ALA A 21 -23.10 -15.98 -25.41
C ALA A 21 -22.80 -14.49 -25.65
N ALA A 22 -22.29 -14.16 -26.84
CA ALA A 22 -22.07 -12.78 -27.26
C ALA A 22 -23.42 -12.08 -27.50
N ALA A 23 -23.77 -11.13 -26.62
CA ALA A 23 -24.82 -10.15 -26.88
C ALA A 23 -24.30 -9.16 -27.94
N GLY A 24 -24.86 -9.20 -29.15
CA GLY A 24 -24.48 -8.32 -30.24
C GLY A 24 -24.97 -6.89 -30.01
N CYS A 25 -24.05 -5.97 -29.71
CA CYS A 25 -24.29 -4.54 -29.85
C CYS A 25 -24.30 -4.20 -31.35
N LYS A 26 -25.43 -3.71 -31.83
CA LYS A 26 -25.64 -3.27 -33.21
C LYS A 26 -25.11 -1.83 -33.31
N PHE A 27 -24.01 -1.63 -34.05
CA PHE A 27 -23.57 -0.29 -34.43
C PHE A 27 -24.52 0.27 -35.48
N ASP A 28 -25.04 1.48 -35.23
CA ASP A 28 -25.80 2.27 -36.18
C ASP A 28 -24.80 3.16 -36.95
N PRO A 29 -24.57 2.94 -38.25
CA PRO A 29 -23.70 3.79 -39.05
C PRO A 29 -24.50 5.02 -39.50
N ASP A 30 -24.48 6.09 -38.69
CA ASP A 30 -24.89 7.40 -39.19
C ASP A 30 -23.91 7.84 -40.30
N PRO A 31 -24.42 8.35 -41.44
CA PRO A 31 -23.59 8.77 -42.56
C PRO A 31 -22.78 10.01 -42.19
N LEU A 32 -21.46 9.89 -42.41
CA LEU A 32 -20.47 10.97 -42.33
C LEU A 32 -20.97 12.23 -43.04
N ASP A 33 -20.97 13.35 -42.30
CA ASP A 33 -21.11 14.69 -42.87
C ASP A 33 -20.04 14.93 -43.95
N PRO A 34 -20.39 15.58 -45.06
CA PRO A 34 -19.45 15.90 -46.12
C PRO A 34 -18.37 16.87 -45.62
N PRO A 35 -17.13 16.77 -46.15
CA PRO A 35 -16.07 17.71 -45.83
C PRO A 35 -16.40 19.09 -46.38
N ASP A 36 -16.64 20.03 -45.47
CA ASP A 36 -16.69 21.45 -45.79
C ASP A 36 -15.30 21.91 -46.22
N GLY A 37 -15.13 21.97 -47.55
CA GLY A 37 -14.01 22.60 -48.20
C GLY A 37 -13.98 24.09 -47.86
N GLY A 38 -12.95 24.49 -47.12
CA GLY A 38 -12.66 25.89 -46.80
C GLY A 38 -11.18 26.16 -46.83
N GLY A 39 -10.71 26.72 -47.94
CA GLY A 39 -9.57 27.66 -47.96
C GLY A 39 -8.18 27.07 -47.79
N MET A 40 -7.58 26.70 -48.93
CA MET A 40 -6.13 26.80 -49.09
C MET A 40 -5.72 28.27 -48.88
N ASP A 41 -5.00 28.56 -47.80
CA ASP A 41 -4.11 29.73 -47.76
C ASP A 41 -2.69 29.25 -48.08
N VAL A 42 -2.38 29.35 -49.37
CA VAL A 42 -1.08 29.05 -49.93
C VAL A 42 -0.19 30.24 -49.60
N VAL A 43 0.41 30.22 -48.41
CA VAL A 43 1.42 31.22 -48.04
C VAL A 43 2.72 30.88 -48.78
N ASP A 44 2.75 31.39 -50.01
CA ASP A 44 3.88 31.80 -50.83
C ASP A 44 5.29 31.38 -50.37
N ALA A 45 5.77 30.27 -50.92
CA ALA A 45 7.15 29.77 -50.78
C ALA A 45 8.16 30.52 -51.70
N ALA A 46 7.95 31.81 -51.97
CA ALA A 46 8.76 32.58 -52.92
C ALA A 46 9.16 33.98 -52.42
N HIS A 47 9.47 34.13 -51.12
CA HIS A 47 9.92 35.42 -50.58
C HIS A 47 11.14 35.40 -49.65
N ASP A 48 12.13 34.53 -49.89
CA ASP A 48 13.40 34.63 -49.15
C ASP A 48 14.66 34.31 -49.97
N ALA A 49 14.65 34.69 -51.25
CA ALA A 49 15.84 34.67 -52.09
C ALA A 49 16.46 36.07 -52.18
N ASN A 50 17.04 36.58 -51.08
CA ASN A 50 18.10 37.60 -51.09
C ASN A 50 18.58 37.98 -49.66
N VAL A 51 18.96 37.00 -48.85
CA VAL A 51 19.86 37.31 -47.74
C VAL A 51 21.28 37.42 -48.32
N PRO A 52 21.93 38.61 -48.27
CA PRO A 52 23.30 38.75 -48.74
C PRO A 52 24.19 37.79 -47.96
N VAL A 53 24.97 37.01 -48.69
CA VAL A 53 26.06 36.21 -48.14
C VAL A 53 27.03 37.18 -47.49
N VAL A 54 26.87 37.38 -46.18
CA VAL A 54 27.88 38.04 -45.35
C VAL A 54 29.00 37.02 -45.25
N ASP A 55 30.10 37.30 -45.97
CA ASP A 55 31.36 36.57 -45.79
C ASP A 55 31.69 36.58 -44.30
N ALA A 56 31.55 35.42 -43.67
CA ALA A 56 31.97 35.19 -42.31
C ALA A 56 33.47 35.52 -42.26
N MET A 57 33.79 36.60 -41.55
CA MET A 57 35.16 36.88 -41.17
C MET A 57 35.71 35.63 -40.47
N PRO A 58 36.97 35.23 -40.74
CA PRO A 58 37.57 34.08 -40.07
C PRO A 58 37.47 34.30 -38.57
N GLU A 59 36.72 33.42 -37.89
CA GLU A 59 36.56 33.50 -36.46
C GLU A 59 37.95 33.50 -35.81
N PRO A 60 38.23 34.44 -34.89
CA PRO A 60 39.47 34.44 -34.15
C PRO A 60 39.60 33.10 -33.42
N ASP A 61 40.76 32.44 -33.62
CA ASP A 61 41.17 31.17 -33.01
C ASP A 61 40.40 30.90 -31.71
N ALA A 62 39.50 29.92 -31.77
CA ALA A 62 38.83 29.36 -30.61
C ALA A 62 39.91 28.98 -29.60
N THR A 63 40.10 29.82 -28.59
CA THR A 63 40.86 29.47 -27.40
C THR A 63 40.32 28.13 -26.94
N PRO A 64 41.17 27.14 -26.59
CA PRO A 64 40.72 25.82 -26.17
C PRO A 64 39.60 25.99 -25.14
N ASP A 65 38.36 25.70 -25.56
CA ASP A 65 37.21 25.80 -24.68
C ASP A 65 37.56 24.93 -23.49
N ALA A 66 37.69 25.57 -22.32
CA ALA A 66 37.80 24.84 -21.07
C ALA A 66 36.62 23.88 -21.08
N MET A 67 36.91 22.57 -21.17
CA MET A 67 35.88 21.55 -21.10
C MET A 67 35.00 21.95 -19.93
N PRO A 68 33.69 22.21 -20.14
CA PRO A 68 32.82 22.67 -19.06
C PRO A 68 33.06 21.72 -17.90
N ASP A 69 33.57 22.26 -16.80
CA ASP A 69 33.97 21.47 -15.64
C ASP A 69 32.83 20.51 -15.37
N ALA A 70 33.11 19.20 -15.43
CA ALA A 70 32.09 18.18 -15.30
C ALA A 70 31.28 18.54 -14.08
N ALA A 71 30.00 18.90 -14.29
CA ALA A 71 29.16 19.44 -13.25
C ALA A 71 29.30 18.52 -12.06
N VAL A 72 29.77 19.06 -10.94
CA VAL A 72 29.92 18.27 -9.71
C VAL A 72 28.54 17.67 -9.48
N PRO A 73 28.41 16.34 -9.51
CA PRO A 73 27.11 15.73 -9.37
C PRO A 73 26.52 16.25 -8.06
N PRO A 74 25.26 16.66 -8.09
CA PRO A 74 24.62 17.13 -6.89
C PRO A 74 24.81 16.12 -5.77
N ARG A 75 25.21 16.62 -4.60
CA ARG A 75 25.36 15.78 -3.43
C ARG A 75 23.98 15.63 -2.83
N LEU A 76 23.47 14.41 -2.87
CA LEU A 76 22.34 14.04 -2.04
C LEU A 76 22.62 14.44 -0.59
N GLY A 77 21.56 14.89 0.08
CA GLY A 77 21.59 15.21 1.50
C GLY A 77 21.91 14.00 2.37
N PRO A 78 21.80 14.16 3.70
CA PRO A 78 21.92 13.04 4.63
C PRO A 78 20.99 11.88 4.25
N VAL A 79 21.45 10.63 4.38
CA VAL A 79 20.54 9.48 4.24
C VAL A 79 19.49 9.58 5.34
N ALA A 80 18.23 9.73 4.95
CA ALA A 80 17.14 9.84 5.90
C ALA A 80 17.14 8.61 6.82
N HIS A 81 16.72 8.81 8.07
CA HIS A 81 16.55 7.75 9.07
C HIS A 81 17.86 7.05 9.54
N LEU A 82 19.03 7.33 8.97
CA LEU A 82 20.31 6.75 9.40
C LEU A 82 21.28 7.78 9.95
N LEU A 83 22.07 7.39 10.96
CA LEU A 83 23.21 8.20 11.43
C LEU A 83 24.29 8.29 10.35
N GLU A 84 25.05 9.38 10.32
CA GLU A 84 26.11 9.61 9.30
C GLU A 84 27.15 8.48 9.24
N ALA A 85 27.48 7.88 10.39
CA ALA A 85 28.40 6.73 10.45
C ALA A 85 27.88 5.50 9.69
N GLU A 86 26.58 5.45 9.43
CA GLU A 86 25.86 4.35 8.80
C GLU A 86 25.59 4.59 7.31
N TRP A 87 26.11 5.66 6.70
CA TRP A 87 25.90 5.97 5.27
C TRP A 87 26.88 5.25 4.34
N ILE A 88 27.16 3.98 4.62
CA ILE A 88 28.09 3.17 3.86
C ILE A 88 27.31 2.12 3.08
N GLY A 89 27.25 2.25 1.76
CA GLY A 89 26.65 1.23 0.88
C GLY A 89 27.51 -0.05 0.79
N GLY A 90 26.94 -1.09 0.17
CA GLY A 90 27.65 -2.34 -0.07
C GLY A 90 28.59 -2.26 -1.27
N LEU A 91 29.39 -3.31 -1.47
CA LEU A 91 30.39 -3.39 -2.55
C LEU A 91 29.94 -4.29 -3.72
N ASP A 92 29.00 -5.21 -3.46
CA ASP A 92 28.49 -6.15 -4.46
C ASP A 92 27.02 -5.87 -4.80
N ASP A 93 26.63 -6.29 -6.00
CA ASP A 93 25.27 -6.14 -6.51
C ASP A 93 24.36 -7.23 -5.96
N VAL A 94 23.09 -6.89 -5.76
CA VAL A 94 22.02 -7.82 -5.41
C VAL A 94 20.98 -7.79 -6.51
N THR A 95 20.78 -8.93 -7.17
CA THR A 95 19.73 -9.12 -8.17
C THR A 95 18.82 -10.26 -7.74
N LEU A 96 17.53 -9.94 -7.58
CA LEU A 96 16.47 -10.89 -7.21
C LEU A 96 15.65 -11.17 -8.46
N SER A 97 15.65 -12.43 -8.90
CA SER A 97 15.01 -12.89 -10.14
C SER A 97 13.83 -13.84 -9.93
N ASP A 98 13.60 -14.23 -8.67
CA ASP A 98 12.63 -15.24 -8.27
C ASP A 98 11.86 -14.74 -7.04
N GLU A 99 11.00 -15.60 -6.49
CA GLU A 99 10.32 -15.32 -5.23
C GLU A 99 11.31 -15.35 -4.06
N VAL A 100 11.42 -14.23 -3.32
CA VAL A 100 12.33 -14.09 -2.18
C VAL A 100 11.60 -13.43 -1.02
N THR A 101 11.77 -13.97 0.19
CA THR A 101 11.33 -13.32 1.43
C THR A 101 12.51 -12.65 2.12
N ILE A 102 12.42 -11.34 2.36
CA ILE A 102 13.33 -10.58 3.22
C ILE A 102 12.71 -10.56 4.62
N ASP A 103 13.40 -11.15 5.60
CA ASP A 103 13.01 -11.11 7.01
C ASP A 103 13.78 -10.00 7.73
N THR A 104 13.10 -8.93 8.13
CA THR A 104 13.65 -7.79 8.86
C THR A 104 13.67 -8.02 10.38
N GLY A 105 12.94 -9.01 10.87
CA GLY A 105 12.97 -9.46 12.27
C GLY A 105 14.24 -10.25 12.58
N ASN A 106 14.72 -11.01 11.60
CA ASN A 106 15.98 -11.72 11.60
C ASN A 106 16.66 -11.50 10.25
N PRO A 107 17.63 -10.57 10.12
CA PRO A 107 18.12 -10.01 8.85
C PRO A 107 18.69 -11.10 7.92
N THR A 108 17.78 -11.73 7.18
CA THR A 108 18.02 -12.91 6.35
C THR A 108 17.13 -12.86 5.12
N MET A 109 17.52 -13.59 4.07
CA MET A 109 16.75 -13.73 2.84
C MET A 109 16.51 -15.21 2.59
N SER A 110 15.24 -15.60 2.39
CA SER A 110 14.87 -17.01 2.20
C SER A 110 15.48 -17.57 0.91
N ASP A 111 16.08 -18.75 0.99
CA ASP A 111 16.65 -19.49 -0.16
C ASP A 111 17.69 -18.71 -0.99
N TRP A 112 18.23 -17.63 -0.42
CA TRP A 112 19.18 -16.76 -1.10
C TRP A 112 20.36 -16.41 -0.18
N SER A 113 21.57 -16.52 -0.71
CA SER A 113 22.79 -16.15 0.02
C SER A 113 23.29 -14.79 -0.42
N LEU A 114 23.42 -13.85 0.53
CA LEU A 114 24.01 -12.55 0.29
C LEU A 114 25.43 -12.67 -0.30
N PRO A 115 25.75 -11.95 -1.39
CA PRO A 115 27.10 -11.78 -1.89
C PRO A 115 28.04 -11.25 -0.81
N ALA A 116 29.33 -11.55 -0.90
CA ALA A 116 30.29 -11.22 0.16
C ALA A 116 30.42 -9.71 0.43
N GLY A 117 30.17 -8.86 -0.57
CA GLY A 117 30.16 -7.42 -0.46
C GLY A 117 28.80 -6.80 -0.10
N ALA A 118 27.73 -7.60 0.02
CA ALA A 118 26.44 -7.15 0.52
C ALA A 118 26.34 -7.44 2.02
N VAL A 119 25.73 -6.53 2.77
CA VAL A 119 25.57 -6.65 4.23
C VAL A 119 24.09 -6.46 4.56
N PHE A 120 23.54 -7.32 5.40
CA PHE A 120 22.20 -7.14 5.95
C PHE A 120 22.28 -7.18 7.47
N GLU A 121 21.93 -6.08 8.12
CA GLU A 121 22.11 -5.90 9.55
C GLU A 121 21.00 -5.05 10.17
N VAL A 122 21.00 -4.95 11.49
CA VAL A 122 20.07 -4.10 12.24
C VAL A 122 20.81 -2.87 12.73
N VAL A 123 20.22 -1.69 12.51
CA VAL A 123 20.79 -0.38 12.85
C VAL A 123 19.75 0.44 13.62
N GLU A 124 20.21 1.32 14.51
CA GLU A 124 19.32 2.29 15.15
C GLU A 124 19.01 3.47 14.20
N GLN A 125 17.73 3.79 14.10
CA GLN A 125 17.22 4.92 13.35
C GLN A 125 17.55 6.24 14.05
N VAL A 126 17.89 7.28 13.28
CA VAL A 126 17.94 8.65 13.82
C VAL A 126 16.52 9.14 14.11
N ASN A 127 16.36 9.96 15.17
CA ASN A 127 15.12 10.64 15.56
C ASN A 127 13.92 9.75 15.92
N ALA A 128 14.07 8.42 15.99
CA ALA A 128 12.98 7.55 16.41
C ALA A 128 12.52 7.88 17.85
N PRO A 129 11.20 8.05 18.08
CA PRO A 129 10.68 8.33 19.41
C PRO A 129 11.08 7.22 20.38
N MET A 130 11.39 7.59 21.63
CA MET A 130 12.04 6.65 22.53
C MET A 130 11.15 5.51 23.03
N GLU A 131 9.83 5.56 22.80
CA GLU A 131 8.88 4.86 23.66
C GLU A 131 8.29 3.53 23.13
N ASN A 132 8.46 3.14 21.86
CA ASN A 132 7.70 1.99 21.32
C ASN A 132 8.50 0.87 20.63
N GLY A 133 9.83 0.85 20.75
CA GLY A 133 10.64 -0.24 20.17
C GLY A 133 10.90 -0.12 18.66
N ASP A 134 10.28 0.87 17.99
CA ASP A 134 10.48 1.20 16.57
C ASP A 134 11.80 1.95 16.29
N LYS A 135 12.82 1.74 17.13
CA LYS A 135 14.13 2.38 16.98
C LYS A 135 15.02 1.66 15.99
N GLU A 136 14.74 0.40 15.71
CA GLU A 136 15.61 -0.45 14.91
C GLU A 136 15.04 -0.59 13.50
N VAL A 137 15.93 -0.43 12.52
CA VAL A 137 15.65 -0.69 11.10
C VAL A 137 16.54 -1.82 10.61
N ALA A 138 16.05 -2.60 9.66
CA ALA A 138 16.85 -3.60 8.97
C ALA A 138 17.45 -2.97 7.71
N VAL A 139 18.78 -2.90 7.62
CA VAL A 139 19.50 -2.19 6.55
C VAL A 139 20.20 -3.19 5.63
N LEU A 140 19.74 -3.27 4.39
CA LEU A 140 20.38 -4.02 3.31
C LEU A 140 21.32 -3.09 2.53
N ARG A 141 22.62 -3.24 2.73
CA ARG A 141 23.68 -2.47 2.07
C ARG A 141 24.18 -3.20 0.82
N VAL A 142 24.11 -2.54 -0.33
CA VAL A 142 24.48 -3.11 -1.63
C VAL A 142 25.19 -2.08 -2.51
N ARG A 143 25.83 -2.51 -3.59
CA ARG A 143 26.29 -1.60 -4.64
C ARG A 143 25.11 -1.20 -5.52
N ASP A 144 24.59 -2.14 -6.31
CA ASP A 144 23.34 -1.97 -7.05
C ASP A 144 22.27 -2.94 -6.52
N PHE A 145 21.00 -2.51 -6.46
CA PHE A 145 19.85 -3.36 -6.10
C PHE A 145 18.94 -3.52 -7.30
N THR A 146 18.56 -4.75 -7.64
CA THR A 146 17.63 -5.02 -8.73
C THR A 146 16.61 -6.09 -8.35
N ILE A 147 15.32 -5.79 -8.54
CA ILE A 147 14.25 -6.78 -8.58
C ILE A 147 13.84 -6.93 -10.04
N SER A 148 14.06 -8.12 -10.60
CA SER A 148 13.81 -8.38 -12.02
C SER A 148 12.32 -8.45 -12.32
N ASP A 149 11.96 -8.21 -13.58
CA ASP A 149 10.57 -8.37 -14.05
C ASP A 149 10.04 -9.78 -13.75
N GLY A 150 8.81 -9.85 -13.25
CA GLY A 150 8.16 -11.09 -12.81
C GLY A 150 8.66 -11.68 -11.48
N ALA A 151 9.67 -11.10 -10.83
CA ALA A 151 10.06 -11.50 -9.47
C ALA A 151 9.13 -10.86 -8.42
N THR A 152 8.90 -11.58 -7.32
CA THR A 152 8.14 -11.09 -6.16
C THR A 152 8.99 -11.17 -4.91
N VAL A 153 9.24 -10.03 -4.27
CA VAL A 153 10.01 -9.91 -3.04
C VAL A 153 9.07 -9.53 -1.92
N LYS A 154 8.76 -10.48 -1.04
CA LYS A 154 7.97 -10.23 0.17
C LYS A 154 8.90 -9.75 1.28
N VAL A 155 8.56 -8.67 1.95
CA VAL A 155 9.28 -8.15 3.11
C VAL A 155 8.39 -8.35 4.33
N GLN A 156 8.93 -9.01 5.34
CA GLN A 156 8.22 -9.29 6.59
C GLN A 156 9.12 -9.07 7.78
N GLY A 157 8.54 -8.91 8.96
CA GLY A 157 9.28 -8.79 10.22
C GLY A 157 8.91 -7.53 10.98
N SER A 158 9.46 -7.39 12.19
CA SER A 158 9.08 -6.30 13.10
C SER A 158 9.80 -4.97 12.84
N ARG A 159 10.68 -4.90 11.82
CA ARG A 159 11.48 -3.69 11.53
C ARG A 159 11.18 -3.16 10.13
N PRO A 160 11.18 -1.83 9.94
CA PRO A 160 11.22 -1.24 8.61
C PRO A 160 12.45 -1.73 7.83
N LEU A 161 12.31 -1.80 6.50
CA LEU A 161 13.42 -2.12 5.60
C LEU A 161 14.03 -0.83 5.03
N ILE A 162 15.35 -0.71 5.09
CA ILE A 162 16.12 0.28 4.34
C ILE A 162 17.02 -0.47 3.35
N VAL A 163 16.89 -0.17 2.05
CA VAL A 163 17.87 -0.59 1.04
C VAL A 163 18.80 0.58 0.76
N LEU A 164 20.09 0.41 1.08
CA LEU A 164 21.14 1.42 0.93
C LEU A 164 22.09 1.02 -0.21
N ALA A 165 21.85 1.57 -1.40
CA ALA A 165 22.64 1.30 -2.61
C ALA A 165 23.66 2.42 -2.88
N ALA A 166 24.95 2.06 -3.00
CA ALA A 166 26.01 2.98 -3.44
C ALA A 166 25.92 3.34 -4.94
N GLY A 167 25.08 2.63 -5.70
CA GLY A 167 24.84 2.80 -7.13
C GLY A 167 23.37 3.10 -7.40
N ASN A 168 22.73 2.19 -8.11
CA ASN A 168 21.36 2.34 -8.57
C ASN A 168 20.42 1.35 -7.88
N ILE A 169 19.15 1.73 -7.79
CA ILE A 169 18.04 0.85 -7.46
C ILE A 169 17.13 0.71 -8.68
N ARG A 170 16.80 -0.53 -9.03
CA ARG A 170 15.91 -0.90 -10.13
C ARG A 170 14.83 -1.87 -9.64
N ILE A 171 13.56 -1.50 -9.78
CA ILE A 171 12.42 -2.35 -9.40
C ILE A 171 11.56 -2.61 -10.64
N ASP A 172 11.78 -3.74 -11.31
CA ASP A 172 10.96 -4.21 -12.43
C ASP A 172 9.88 -5.20 -11.98
N GLY A 173 10.07 -5.89 -10.86
CA GLY A 173 9.11 -6.81 -10.25
C GLY A 173 8.32 -6.19 -9.10
N VAL A 174 7.87 -7.02 -8.17
CA VAL A 174 7.10 -6.63 -6.99
C VAL A 174 7.98 -6.58 -5.75
N LEU A 175 7.95 -5.47 -5.01
CA LEU A 175 8.46 -5.33 -3.65
C LEU A 175 7.26 -5.10 -2.72
N ASP A 176 6.92 -6.10 -1.94
CA ASP A 176 5.69 -6.13 -1.15
C ASP A 176 5.99 -6.23 0.35
N ALA A 177 5.66 -5.17 1.08
CA ALA A 177 5.67 -5.14 2.54
C ALA A 177 4.27 -4.80 3.09
N SER A 178 3.20 -5.10 2.36
CA SER A 178 1.84 -4.89 2.86
C SER A 178 1.51 -5.81 4.03
N ALA A 179 0.50 -5.41 4.81
CA ALA A 179 -0.18 -6.30 5.73
C ALA A 179 -1.16 -7.21 4.97
N GLU A 180 -1.55 -8.29 5.64
CA GLU A 180 -2.56 -9.24 5.16
C GLU A 180 -3.47 -9.58 6.35
N LEU A 181 -4.71 -9.09 6.32
CA LEU A 181 -5.65 -9.15 7.44
C LEU A 181 -4.97 -8.72 8.75
N GLY A 182 -4.98 -9.59 9.77
CA GLY A 182 -4.34 -9.35 11.08
C GLY A 182 -2.82 -9.52 11.12
N THR A 183 -2.17 -9.83 10.00
CA THR A 183 -0.70 -10.02 9.91
C THR A 183 -0.04 -8.72 9.46
N PRO A 184 0.80 -8.07 10.28
CA PRO A 184 1.41 -6.79 9.92
C PRO A 184 2.45 -6.91 8.80
N GLY A 185 2.59 -5.83 8.03
CA GLY A 185 3.69 -5.65 7.11
C GLY A 185 5.03 -5.41 7.83
N ALA A 186 6.14 -5.34 7.09
CA ALA A 186 7.47 -5.15 7.68
C ALA A 186 7.58 -3.82 8.46
N GLY A 187 7.75 -3.88 9.78
CA GLY A 187 7.73 -2.68 10.63
C GLY A 187 6.35 -2.06 10.85
N GLY A 188 5.28 -2.71 10.38
CA GLY A 188 3.90 -2.37 10.70
C GLY A 188 3.47 -2.94 12.05
N HIS A 189 2.35 -2.44 12.57
CA HIS A 189 1.82 -2.86 13.86
C HIS A 189 0.64 -3.84 13.71
N GLY A 190 0.53 -4.76 14.67
CA GLY A 190 -0.61 -5.68 14.73
C GLY A 190 -1.93 -4.99 15.11
N LEU A 191 -2.95 -5.81 15.22
CA LEU A 191 -4.31 -5.50 15.67
C LEU A 191 -4.33 -4.52 16.87
N GLY A 192 -5.06 -3.40 16.76
CA GLY A 192 -5.24 -2.43 17.83
C GLY A 192 -3.94 -1.87 18.43
N SER A 193 -2.85 -1.90 17.67
CA SER A 193 -1.52 -1.50 18.10
C SER A 193 -0.92 -0.46 17.14
N GLY A 194 0.07 0.29 17.62
CA GLY A 194 0.68 1.41 16.90
C GLY A 194 0.20 2.78 17.40
N LEU A 195 0.91 3.83 16.99
CA LEU A 195 0.64 5.20 17.43
C LEU A 195 -0.75 5.72 17.01
N GLY A 196 -1.23 5.24 15.86
CA GLY A 196 -2.54 5.55 15.30
C GLY A 196 -3.50 4.36 15.40
N ALA A 197 -3.39 3.52 16.42
CA ALA A 197 -4.27 2.37 16.57
C ALA A 197 -5.75 2.80 16.64
N GLY A 198 -6.60 2.11 15.88
CA GLY A 198 -8.05 2.25 16.01
C GLY A 198 -8.53 1.69 17.36
N ALA A 199 -9.51 2.34 17.98
CA ALA A 199 -10.07 1.85 19.24
C ALA A 199 -10.99 0.65 19.00
N SER A 200 -10.98 -0.31 19.93
CA SER A 200 -12.00 -1.37 19.92
C SER A 200 -13.38 -0.79 20.19
N GLY A 201 -14.42 -1.44 19.64
CA GLY A 201 -15.79 -1.15 20.02
C GLY A 201 -15.98 -1.30 21.54
N THR A 202 -16.80 -0.43 22.14
CA THR A 202 -17.05 -0.44 23.59
C THR A 202 -18.53 -0.68 23.87
N PRO A 203 -18.92 -1.81 24.49
CA PRO A 203 -20.31 -2.06 24.86
C PRO A 203 -20.83 -1.00 25.84
N ILE A 204 -22.04 -0.50 25.62
CA ILE A 204 -22.74 0.39 26.56
C ILE A 204 -24.05 -0.26 27.04
N ASP A 205 -24.10 -0.51 28.36
CA ASP A 205 -25.26 -1.10 29.03
C ASP A 205 -25.72 -2.44 28.43
N THR A 206 -26.89 -2.45 27.79
CA THR A 206 -27.51 -3.63 27.17
C THR A 206 -27.22 -3.74 25.67
N ILE A 207 -26.72 -2.68 25.04
CA ILE A 207 -26.29 -2.70 23.63
C ILE A 207 -24.78 -3.01 23.59
N ARG A 208 -24.38 -3.96 22.73
CA ARG A 208 -23.03 -4.57 22.82
C ARG A 208 -22.36 -4.82 21.47
N GLU A 209 -22.80 -4.11 20.44
CA GLU A 209 -22.50 -4.42 19.05
C GLU A 209 -21.88 -3.20 18.38
N PHE A 210 -20.63 -2.92 18.75
CA PHE A 210 -19.90 -1.74 18.31
C PHE A 210 -18.71 -2.19 17.46
N GLY A 211 -18.64 -1.66 16.24
CA GLY A 211 -17.55 -1.92 15.32
C GLY A 211 -16.24 -1.38 15.85
N GLY A 212 -15.13 -1.99 15.46
CA GLY A 212 -13.80 -1.44 15.74
C GLY A 212 -13.50 -0.24 14.82
N GLY A 213 -12.78 0.76 15.33
CA GLY A 213 -12.28 1.86 14.51
C GLY A 213 -11.09 1.45 13.66
N GLY A 214 -10.92 2.06 12.49
CA GLY A 214 -9.80 1.82 11.59
C GLY A 214 -8.50 2.43 12.11
N GLY A 215 -7.35 1.84 11.73
CA GLY A 215 -6.02 2.37 12.03
C GLY A 215 -5.72 3.64 11.22
N ALA A 216 -4.84 4.47 11.77
CA ALA A 216 -4.38 5.73 11.17
C ALA A 216 -2.88 5.70 10.88
N HIS A 217 -2.45 6.53 9.94
CA HIS A 217 -1.04 6.83 9.66
C HIS A 217 -0.91 8.25 9.10
N GLY A 218 -1.05 8.42 7.77
CA GLY A 218 -0.99 9.72 7.10
C GLY A 218 -2.24 10.58 7.33
N CYS A 219 -3.37 9.92 7.62
CA CYS A 219 -4.66 10.51 7.99
C CYS A 219 -5.34 9.69 9.10
N ASP A 220 -6.45 10.21 9.61
CA ASP A 220 -7.28 9.53 10.60
C ASP A 220 -7.97 8.30 10.01
N GLY A 221 -8.18 7.28 10.84
CA GLY A 221 -8.97 6.11 10.47
C GLY A 221 -10.48 6.40 10.49
N GLY A 222 -11.26 5.52 9.87
CA GLY A 222 -12.72 5.54 9.99
C GLY A 222 -13.18 5.12 11.39
N GLU A 223 -14.25 5.71 11.89
CA GLU A 223 -14.90 5.24 13.12
C GLU A 223 -15.63 3.91 12.85
N GLY A 224 -15.71 3.05 13.86
CA GLY A 224 -16.58 1.87 13.81
C GLY A 224 -18.05 2.28 13.87
N GLY A 225 -18.92 1.45 13.32
CA GLY A 225 -20.37 1.63 13.43
C GLY A 225 -20.84 1.52 14.89
N GLY A 226 -21.71 2.43 15.30
CA GLY A 226 -22.42 2.39 16.58
C GLY A 226 -23.88 1.98 16.44
N GLU A 227 -24.69 2.22 17.47
CA GLU A 227 -26.14 2.07 17.35
C GLU A 227 -26.74 3.28 16.62
N GLY A 228 -27.74 3.04 15.76
CA GLY A 228 -28.51 4.11 15.15
C GLY A 228 -29.33 4.85 16.22
N GLY A 229 -29.03 6.13 16.48
CA GLY A 229 -29.75 6.93 17.46
C GLY A 229 -28.90 7.90 18.29
N GLY A 230 -27.57 7.80 18.21
CA GLY A 230 -26.64 8.75 18.84
C GLY A 230 -26.24 8.41 20.28
N GLU A 231 -26.67 7.26 20.82
CA GLU A 231 -26.21 6.74 22.10
C GLU A 231 -25.22 5.60 21.83
N GLY A 232 -23.93 5.80 22.18
CA GLY A 232 -22.85 4.84 21.95
C GLY A 232 -22.23 4.92 20.55
N GLY A 233 -21.03 5.49 20.45
CA GLY A 233 -20.23 5.42 19.23
C GLY A 233 -19.55 4.06 19.12
N GLY A 234 -19.28 3.61 17.89
CA GLY A 234 -18.33 2.52 17.68
C GLY A 234 -16.93 2.88 18.19
N GLY A 235 -15.97 2.01 17.95
CA GLY A 235 -14.56 2.31 18.22
C GLY A 235 -14.15 3.57 17.46
N ALA A 236 -13.57 4.55 18.14
CA ALA A 236 -12.99 5.73 17.49
C ALA A 236 -11.92 5.32 16.48
N GLY A 237 -11.89 5.98 15.33
CA GLY A 237 -10.80 5.85 14.37
C GLY A 237 -9.47 6.29 15.01
N GLY A 238 -8.37 5.70 14.54
CA GLY A 238 -7.03 6.14 14.92
C GLY A 238 -6.79 7.60 14.53
N VAL A 239 -5.87 8.25 15.24
CA VAL A 239 -5.43 9.62 14.92
C VAL A 239 -4.13 9.56 14.12
N ALA A 240 -4.01 10.37 13.06
CA ALA A 240 -2.77 10.49 12.29
C ALA A 240 -1.57 10.85 13.19
N TYR A 241 -0.41 10.24 12.96
CA TYR A 241 0.80 10.47 13.76
C TYR A 241 2.06 10.81 12.97
N ASP A 242 2.09 10.56 11.66
CA ASP A 242 3.21 10.95 10.81
C ASP A 242 3.02 12.39 10.34
N THR A 243 3.11 13.37 11.25
CA THR A 243 2.81 14.78 10.93
C THR A 243 3.96 15.52 10.25
N GLN A 244 5.18 14.97 10.26
CA GLN A 244 6.35 15.53 9.61
C GLN A 244 7.00 14.45 8.73
N PRO A 245 6.82 14.53 7.40
CA PRO A 245 7.33 13.54 6.47
C PRO A 245 8.83 13.30 6.66
N GLY A 246 9.22 12.05 6.92
CA GLY A 246 10.63 11.64 6.97
C GLY A 246 11.37 11.83 8.29
N GLU A 247 10.68 12.19 9.40
CA GLU A 247 11.34 12.18 10.70
C GLU A 247 11.56 10.76 11.24
N THR A 248 10.59 9.87 11.01
CA THR A 248 10.69 8.45 11.40
C THR A 248 10.13 7.54 10.32
N LEU A 249 10.87 6.48 10.01
CA LEU A 249 10.41 5.44 9.10
C LEU A 249 9.53 4.46 9.88
N ALA A 250 8.24 4.76 10.00
CA ALA A 250 7.28 3.92 10.72
C ALA A 250 6.29 3.25 9.77
N GLY A 251 5.96 1.98 10.02
CA GLY A 251 4.85 1.31 9.36
C GLY A 251 3.50 1.84 9.84
N GLY A 252 2.42 1.30 9.27
CA GLY A 252 1.04 1.60 9.62
C GLY A 252 0.64 1.05 11.00
N SER A 253 -0.42 1.63 11.57
CA SER A 253 -1.11 1.13 12.76
C SER A 253 -2.28 0.21 12.42
N GLY A 254 -2.58 -0.73 13.32
CA GLY A 254 -3.71 -1.65 13.19
C GLY A 254 -5.05 -1.07 13.62
N GLY A 255 -6.14 -1.61 13.09
CA GLY A 255 -7.51 -1.30 13.49
C GLY A 255 -7.94 -1.98 14.78
N GLY A 256 -8.96 -1.43 15.43
CA GLY A 256 -9.55 -1.96 16.65
C GLY A 256 -10.44 -3.18 16.40
N ALA A 257 -10.66 -3.99 17.44
CA ALA A 257 -11.56 -5.13 17.36
C ALA A 257 -13.03 -4.69 17.50
N GLY A 258 -13.93 -5.38 16.81
CA GLY A 258 -15.37 -5.30 17.06
C GLY A 258 -15.75 -6.04 18.34
N THR A 259 -16.94 -5.76 18.87
CA THR A 259 -17.48 -6.47 20.04
C THR A 259 -18.42 -7.60 19.65
N ALA A 260 -18.56 -8.59 20.52
CA ALA A 260 -19.63 -9.59 20.44
C ALA A 260 -20.67 -9.34 21.52
N ASP A 261 -21.91 -9.68 21.21
CA ASP A 261 -22.93 -9.80 22.24
C ASP A 261 -22.63 -10.99 23.18
N LEU A 262 -22.27 -10.66 24.42
CA LEU A 262 -22.07 -11.60 25.52
C LEU A 262 -23.15 -11.46 26.61
N GLU A 263 -24.36 -11.00 26.26
CA GLU A 263 -25.46 -10.94 27.22
C GLU A 263 -25.64 -12.29 27.93
N GLN A 264 -25.82 -12.22 29.26
CA GLN A 264 -25.70 -13.25 30.30
C GLN A 264 -26.35 -14.62 29.97
N GLY A 265 -25.76 -15.37 29.03
CA GLY A 265 -26.21 -16.71 28.65
C GLY A 265 -27.23 -16.79 27.50
N ARG A 266 -27.45 -15.72 26.71
CA ARG A 266 -28.30 -15.79 25.51
C ARG A 266 -27.54 -16.20 24.25
N CYS A 267 -26.29 -15.79 24.15
CA CYS A 267 -25.40 -16.12 23.04
C CYS A 267 -24.29 -17.05 23.54
N GLU A 268 -24.10 -18.17 22.84
CA GLU A 268 -23.31 -19.29 23.34
C GLU A 268 -21.78 -19.09 23.21
N SER A 269 -21.30 -18.35 22.19
CA SER A 269 -19.87 -18.19 21.85
C SER A 269 -19.54 -17.17 20.73
N GLY A 270 -19.98 -15.92 20.84
CA GLY A 270 -19.81 -14.93 19.76
C GLY A 270 -18.39 -14.36 19.79
N SER A 271 -17.87 -13.95 18.63
CA SER A 271 -16.64 -13.18 18.56
C SER A 271 -16.84 -11.98 17.64
N GLY A 272 -16.48 -10.79 18.13
CA GLY A 272 -16.36 -9.63 17.27
C GLY A 272 -15.22 -9.84 16.28
N GLY A 273 -15.28 -9.15 15.16
CA GLY A 273 -14.22 -9.17 14.16
C GLY A 273 -12.90 -8.66 14.73
N SER A 274 -11.80 -9.33 14.39
CA SER A 274 -10.47 -8.80 14.67
C SER A 274 -10.23 -7.55 13.83
N GLY A 275 -9.41 -6.60 14.31
CA GLY A 275 -8.95 -5.51 13.44
C GLY A 275 -8.10 -6.01 12.25
N GLY A 276 -7.73 -5.11 11.36
CA GLY A 276 -6.67 -5.30 10.38
C GLY A 276 -5.33 -4.81 10.93
N ALA A 277 -4.22 -5.37 10.45
CA ALA A 277 -2.88 -4.93 10.81
C ALA A 277 -2.38 -3.79 9.91
N GLY A 278 -1.45 -2.99 10.41
CA GLY A 278 -0.87 -1.89 9.64
C GLY A 278 0.17 -2.35 8.63
N GLY A 279 0.23 -1.64 7.50
CA GLY A 279 1.19 -1.89 6.43
C GLY A 279 2.65 -1.63 6.84
N GLY A 280 3.60 -2.13 6.06
CA GLY A 280 5.03 -2.01 6.37
C GLY A 280 5.64 -0.65 6.07
N ALA A 281 6.93 -0.49 6.33
CA ALA A 281 7.70 0.68 5.97
C ALA A 281 8.97 0.30 5.21
N ILE A 282 9.20 0.97 4.09
CA ILE A 282 10.34 0.79 3.20
C ILE A 282 10.97 2.14 2.88
N GLN A 283 12.29 2.20 3.01
CA GLN A 283 13.11 3.24 2.41
C GLN A 283 14.02 2.65 1.35
N LEU A 284 14.08 3.32 0.21
CA LEU A 284 15.00 3.01 -0.88
C LEU A 284 15.92 4.20 -1.09
N TYR A 285 17.20 4.03 -0.76
CA TYR A 285 18.24 5.01 -0.99
C TYR A 285 19.17 4.56 -2.10
N ALA A 286 19.35 5.40 -3.13
CA ALA A 286 20.32 5.20 -4.18
C ALA A 286 21.19 6.44 -4.38
N GLU A 287 22.52 6.28 -4.32
CA GLU A 287 23.44 7.42 -4.52
C GLU A 287 23.28 8.06 -5.92
N ARG A 288 22.85 7.29 -6.93
CA ARG A 288 22.73 7.75 -8.32
C ARG A 288 21.29 7.86 -8.81
N ALA A 289 20.61 6.72 -8.96
CA ALA A 289 19.30 6.68 -9.57
C ALA A 289 18.44 5.58 -8.95
N LEU A 290 17.18 5.92 -8.73
CA LEU A 290 16.13 4.99 -8.37
C LEU A 290 15.11 4.97 -9.49
N SER A 291 14.86 3.80 -10.05
CA SER A 291 13.84 3.60 -11.08
C SER A 291 12.90 2.46 -10.72
N VAL A 292 11.61 2.71 -10.89
CA VAL A 292 10.58 1.67 -10.87
C VAL A 292 10.14 1.47 -12.31
N GLY A 293 10.35 0.26 -12.83
CA GLY A 293 10.01 -0.12 -14.19
C GLY A 293 8.51 -0.04 -14.44
N ALA A 294 8.10 -0.09 -15.71
CA ALA A 294 6.69 0.02 -16.10
C ALA A 294 5.77 -1.07 -15.52
N THR A 295 6.34 -2.19 -15.04
CA THR A 295 5.66 -3.29 -14.33
C THR A 295 6.01 -3.34 -12.84
N GLY A 296 6.89 -2.46 -12.39
CA GLY A 296 7.39 -2.43 -11.02
C GLY A 296 6.31 -2.00 -10.03
N ILE A 297 6.20 -2.72 -8.92
CA ILE A 297 5.24 -2.43 -7.85
C ILE A 297 5.99 -2.33 -6.53
N ILE A 298 5.69 -1.28 -5.76
CA ILE A 298 6.06 -1.16 -4.35
C ILE A 298 4.77 -1.01 -3.55
N ASN A 299 4.47 -1.98 -2.69
CA ASN A 299 3.25 -2.01 -1.89
C ASN A 299 3.54 -2.06 -0.39
N VAL A 300 2.90 -1.19 0.38
CA VAL A 300 2.91 -1.14 1.85
C VAL A 300 1.49 -0.95 2.40
N GLY A 301 0.48 -1.48 1.73
CA GLY A 301 -0.92 -1.37 2.15
C GLY A 301 -1.25 -2.02 3.50
N GLY A 302 -2.31 -1.55 4.14
CA GLY A 302 -2.84 -2.08 5.40
C GLY A 302 -3.71 -3.32 5.21
N GLY A 303 -3.88 -4.13 6.24
CA GLY A 303 -4.72 -5.33 6.21
C GLY A 303 -6.20 -5.02 6.44
N GLY A 304 -7.08 -5.83 5.88
CA GLY A 304 -8.53 -5.76 6.09
C GLY A 304 -8.93 -6.17 7.51
N GLY A 305 -10.04 -5.59 8.00
CA GLY A 305 -10.66 -5.97 9.26
C GLY A 305 -11.47 -7.26 9.12
N GLY A 306 -11.42 -8.12 10.13
CA GLY A 306 -12.20 -9.35 10.17
C GLY A 306 -13.70 -9.09 10.37
N GLY A 307 -14.53 -9.91 9.75
CA GLY A 307 -15.98 -9.90 9.94
C GLY A 307 -16.41 -10.41 11.33
N GLY A 308 -17.55 -9.92 11.82
CA GLY A 308 -18.14 -10.40 13.07
C GLY A 308 -18.73 -11.80 12.94
N VAL A 309 -18.50 -12.68 13.93
CA VAL A 309 -19.10 -14.02 14.00
C VAL A 309 -20.17 -14.06 15.10
N ALA A 310 -21.43 -14.07 14.69
CA ALA A 310 -22.55 -14.12 15.61
C ALA A 310 -22.83 -15.55 16.06
N SER A 311 -23.08 -15.72 17.35
CA SER A 311 -23.44 -17.02 17.93
C SER A 311 -24.77 -17.58 17.47
N ARG A 312 -24.92 -18.89 17.66
CA ARG A 312 -26.24 -19.52 17.78
C ARG A 312 -26.97 -18.94 19.00
N ASN A 313 -28.26 -18.64 18.80
CA ASN A 313 -29.09 -18.18 19.90
C ASN A 313 -29.55 -19.36 20.75
N LEU A 314 -29.39 -19.25 22.07
CA LEU A 314 -29.88 -20.23 23.05
C LEU A 314 -31.36 -20.04 23.38
N GLU A 315 -31.91 -18.84 23.17
CA GLU A 315 -33.29 -18.46 23.46
C GLU A 315 -33.93 -17.72 22.26
N SER A 316 -35.15 -17.22 22.39
CA SER A 316 -35.90 -16.60 21.29
C SER A 316 -35.42 -15.16 20.93
N GLY A 317 -34.11 -14.92 20.88
CA GLY A 317 -33.51 -13.62 20.56
C GLY A 317 -32.76 -13.58 19.23
N THR A 318 -32.06 -12.47 19.01
CA THR A 318 -31.04 -12.28 17.97
C THR A 318 -29.69 -12.08 18.65
N CYS A 319 -28.66 -12.77 18.17
CA CYS A 319 -27.27 -12.55 18.58
C CYS A 319 -26.58 -11.75 17.50
N PHE A 320 -25.67 -10.89 17.89
CA PHE A 320 -24.98 -10.01 16.96
C PHE A 320 -23.49 -9.95 17.29
N SER A 321 -22.71 -9.64 16.28
CA SER A 321 -21.26 -9.43 16.40
C SER A 321 -20.87 -8.33 15.43
N ALA A 322 -20.09 -7.38 15.92
CA ALA A 322 -19.60 -6.29 15.09
C ALA A 322 -18.31 -6.66 14.35
N GLY A 323 -18.06 -6.03 13.22
CA GLY A 323 -16.83 -6.16 12.45
C GLY A 323 -15.65 -5.40 13.08
N GLY A 324 -14.43 -5.84 12.80
CA GLY A 324 -13.20 -5.14 13.19
C GLY A 324 -12.81 -4.05 12.20
N GLY A 325 -12.11 -3.03 12.66
CA GLY A 325 -11.64 -1.93 11.79
C GLY A 325 -10.45 -2.33 10.93
N GLY A 326 -10.31 -1.77 9.73
CA GLY A 326 -9.18 -2.00 8.83
C GLY A 326 -7.88 -1.38 9.34
N GLY A 327 -6.74 -1.93 8.94
CA GLY A 327 -5.41 -1.39 9.23
C GLY A 327 -5.02 -0.28 8.27
N SER A 328 -4.19 0.66 8.72
CA SER A 328 -3.68 1.73 7.87
C SER A 328 -2.55 1.26 6.94
N GLY A 329 -2.37 1.94 5.81
CA GLY A 329 -1.15 1.82 5.01
C GLY A 329 0.09 2.29 5.78
N GLY A 330 1.28 1.90 5.32
CA GLY A 330 2.55 2.30 5.92
C GLY A 330 3.34 3.30 5.08
N SER A 331 4.67 3.23 5.09
CA SER A 331 5.52 4.29 4.50
C SER A 331 6.39 3.80 3.36
N ILE A 332 6.42 4.58 2.27
CA ILE A 332 7.41 4.47 1.19
C ILE A 332 8.25 5.74 1.21
N TYR A 333 9.57 5.61 1.37
CA TYR A 333 10.51 6.73 1.29
C TYR A 333 11.52 6.50 0.17
N LEU A 334 11.49 7.34 -0.86
CA LEU A 334 12.38 7.24 -2.02
C LEU A 334 13.42 8.36 -1.95
N GLN A 335 14.71 8.01 -1.87
CA GLN A 335 15.79 8.98 -1.79
C GLN A 335 16.87 8.70 -2.83
N ALA A 336 17.01 9.57 -3.83
CA ALA A 336 18.04 9.42 -4.87
C ALA A 336 18.27 10.71 -5.65
N ALA A 337 19.41 10.84 -6.35
CA ALA A 337 19.70 12.04 -7.16
C ALA A 337 18.73 12.18 -8.34
N SER A 338 18.18 11.04 -8.79
CA SER A 338 17.02 10.98 -9.67
C SER A 338 16.09 9.85 -9.25
N VAL A 339 14.79 10.15 -9.22
CA VAL A 339 13.72 9.17 -8.98
C VAL A 339 12.83 9.15 -10.22
N THR A 340 12.65 7.99 -10.84
CA THR A 340 11.82 7.86 -12.05
C THR A 340 10.85 6.70 -11.95
N LEU A 341 9.57 6.99 -12.20
CA LEU A 341 8.55 5.97 -12.45
C LEU A 341 8.37 5.82 -13.95
N GLU A 342 8.77 4.66 -14.48
CA GLU A 342 8.70 4.40 -15.91
C GLU A 342 7.27 4.09 -16.37
N ARG A 343 7.02 4.45 -17.63
CA ARG A 343 5.78 4.14 -18.33
C ARG A 343 6.10 3.41 -19.62
N ARG A 344 5.27 2.42 -19.98
CA ARG A 344 5.20 1.95 -21.36
C ARG A 344 4.14 2.73 -22.12
N GLU A 345 4.56 3.60 -23.04
CA GLU A 345 3.63 4.35 -23.90
C GLU A 345 2.71 3.43 -24.73
N ALA A 346 3.18 2.22 -25.06
CA ALA A 346 2.46 1.27 -25.90
C ALA A 346 1.37 0.46 -25.17
N GLU A 347 1.40 0.39 -23.83
CA GLU A 347 0.51 -0.47 -23.04
C GLU A 347 -0.12 0.40 -21.94
N MET A 348 -1.27 1.02 -22.23
CA MET A 348 -1.94 1.95 -21.30
C MET A 348 -2.29 1.36 -19.92
N MET A 349 -2.15 0.05 -19.73
CA MET A 349 -2.48 -0.64 -18.47
C MET A 349 -1.25 -1.00 -17.61
N LEU A 350 -0.02 -0.87 -18.14
CA LEU A 350 1.21 -1.17 -17.38
C LEU A 350 1.92 0.13 -17.03
N GLN A 351 1.87 0.46 -15.74
CA GLN A 351 2.57 1.60 -15.18
C GLN A 351 3.18 1.20 -13.83
N ALA A 352 4.35 1.78 -13.53
CA ALA A 352 4.95 1.69 -12.22
C ALA A 352 3.93 2.06 -11.14
N THR A 353 3.90 1.31 -10.04
CA THR A 353 2.92 1.51 -8.96
C THR A 353 3.60 1.67 -7.61
N LEU A 354 3.25 2.74 -6.88
CA LEU A 354 3.57 2.96 -5.49
C LEU A 354 2.27 2.99 -4.69
N ALA A 355 2.11 2.12 -3.70
CA ALA A 355 0.88 2.01 -2.93
C ALA A 355 1.10 1.90 -1.43
N ALA A 356 0.37 2.73 -0.68
CA ALA A 356 0.29 2.72 0.78
C ALA A 356 -1.17 2.90 1.22
N ASN A 357 -2.08 2.13 0.63
CA ASN A 357 -3.52 2.25 0.86
C ASN A 357 -3.95 1.63 2.21
N GLY A 358 -5.05 2.12 2.77
CA GLY A 358 -5.66 1.49 3.95
C GLY A 358 -6.48 0.26 3.60
N GLY A 359 -6.63 -0.67 4.54
CA GLY A 359 -7.54 -1.82 4.42
C GLY A 359 -8.99 -1.46 4.76
N GLY A 360 -9.95 -2.20 4.21
CA GLY A 360 -11.37 -2.07 4.53
C GLY A 360 -11.73 -2.65 5.91
N GLY A 361 -12.76 -2.12 6.55
CA GLY A 361 -13.31 -2.69 7.80
C GLY A 361 -14.14 -3.95 7.53
N GLY A 362 -14.26 -4.83 8.52
CA GLY A 362 -15.09 -6.02 8.42
C GLY A 362 -16.58 -5.73 8.58
N GLY A 363 -17.43 -6.55 7.97
CA GLY A 363 -18.88 -6.50 8.13
C GLY A 363 -19.34 -7.10 9.46
N GLY A 364 -20.51 -6.66 9.95
CA GLY A 364 -21.13 -7.31 11.10
C GLY A 364 -21.87 -8.59 10.75
N GLY A 365 -22.12 -9.42 11.76
CA GLY A 365 -22.83 -10.70 11.63
C GLY A 365 -24.05 -10.78 12.55
N THR A 366 -25.10 -11.50 12.10
CA THR A 366 -26.31 -11.79 12.88
C THR A 366 -26.68 -13.28 12.97
N GLY A 367 -26.88 -13.76 14.20
CA GLY A 367 -27.36 -15.10 14.50
C GLY A 367 -28.86 -15.11 14.84
N ARG A 368 -29.63 -16.03 14.22
CA ARG A 368 -31.04 -16.28 14.56
C ARG A 368 -31.24 -17.53 15.41
N SER A 369 -32.41 -17.63 16.04
CA SER A 369 -32.90 -18.84 16.72
C SER A 369 -33.15 -20.04 15.78
N ALA A 370 -33.00 -19.89 14.46
CA ALA A 370 -33.00 -21.05 13.58
C ALA A 370 -31.72 -21.85 13.86
N PRO A 371 -31.82 -23.15 14.18
CA PRO A 371 -30.72 -23.90 14.77
C PRO A 371 -29.46 -23.97 13.90
N ASP A 372 -29.49 -23.58 12.63
CA ASP A 372 -28.36 -23.74 11.71
C ASP A 372 -27.86 -22.45 11.03
N SER A 373 -28.39 -21.26 11.39
CA SER A 373 -27.93 -19.99 10.79
C SER A 373 -26.96 -19.25 11.70
N VAL A 374 -25.66 -19.44 11.49
CA VAL A 374 -24.59 -18.56 11.99
C VAL A 374 -24.43 -17.45 10.97
N GLY A 375 -24.69 -16.20 11.35
CA GLY A 375 -24.34 -15.04 10.53
C GLY A 375 -22.88 -14.70 10.76
N ILE A 376 -22.12 -14.68 9.68
CA ILE A 376 -20.71 -14.31 9.66
C ILE A 376 -20.64 -13.15 8.68
N GLY A 377 -20.29 -11.95 9.17
CA GLY A 377 -19.96 -10.84 8.30
C GLY A 377 -18.71 -11.15 7.49
N ASP A 378 -18.58 -10.57 6.30
CA ASP A 378 -17.38 -10.76 5.49
C ASP A 378 -16.21 -9.93 6.06
N ASP A 379 -15.00 -10.43 5.81
CA ASP A 379 -13.78 -9.66 6.05
C ASP A 379 -13.71 -8.48 5.06
N GLY A 380 -13.12 -7.37 5.48
CA GLY A 380 -12.75 -6.28 4.58
C GLY A 380 -11.56 -6.66 3.70
N PHE A 381 -11.40 -6.01 2.56
CA PHE A 381 -10.25 -6.23 1.69
C PHE A 381 -8.98 -5.57 2.23
N ASP A 382 -7.84 -6.18 1.92
CA ASP A 382 -6.52 -5.59 2.17
C ASP A 382 -6.27 -4.39 1.22
N GLY A 383 -5.39 -3.49 1.64
CA GLY A 383 -4.91 -2.37 0.83
C GLY A 383 -4.02 -2.89 -0.31
N GLU A 384 -4.56 -2.89 -1.52
CA GLU A 384 -3.86 -3.37 -2.71
C GLU A 384 -3.03 -2.27 -3.39
N ALA A 385 -2.13 -2.69 -4.30
CA ALA A 385 -1.40 -1.82 -5.21
C ALA A 385 -2.28 -1.25 -6.34
N SER A 386 -3.28 -0.46 -5.97
CA SER A 386 -4.33 0.05 -6.86
C SER A 386 -4.75 1.49 -6.49
N ALA A 387 -5.45 2.17 -7.40
CA ALA A 387 -6.19 3.41 -7.12
C ALA A 387 -7.59 3.14 -6.54
N THR A 388 -8.01 1.87 -6.50
CA THR A 388 -9.31 1.48 -5.96
C THR A 388 -9.23 1.35 -4.46
N VAL A 389 -10.26 1.85 -3.77
CA VAL A 389 -10.41 1.63 -2.33
C VAL A 389 -10.46 0.13 -2.02
N ALA A 390 -9.88 -0.26 -0.89
CA ALA A 390 -10.12 -1.57 -0.31
C ALA A 390 -11.54 -1.57 0.28
N LEU A 391 -12.43 -2.37 -0.30
CA LEU A 391 -13.84 -2.36 0.11
C LEU A 391 -14.01 -2.91 1.52
N GLY A 392 -14.94 -2.32 2.27
CA GLY A 392 -15.43 -2.91 3.51
C GLY A 392 -16.14 -4.23 3.27
N GLY A 393 -16.10 -5.13 4.26
CA GLY A 393 -16.81 -6.40 4.23
C GLY A 393 -18.32 -6.21 4.32
N GLU A 394 -19.07 -7.00 3.56
CA GLU A 394 -20.54 -6.99 3.60
C GLU A 394 -21.05 -7.52 4.95
N GLY A 395 -22.08 -6.88 5.49
CA GLY A 395 -22.81 -7.41 6.63
C GLY A 395 -23.75 -8.56 6.20
N HIS A 396 -23.73 -9.68 6.92
CA HIS A 396 -24.57 -10.84 6.56
C HIS A 396 -25.66 -11.15 7.59
N GLY A 397 -26.89 -11.02 7.12
CA GLY A 397 -28.03 -11.51 7.85
C GLY A 397 -29.39 -11.42 7.16
N PRO A 398 -30.37 -12.12 7.73
CA PRO A 398 -31.64 -12.46 7.07
C PRO A 398 -32.64 -11.30 6.92
N GLU A 399 -32.30 -10.09 7.37
CA GLU A 399 -33.21 -8.92 7.35
C GLU A 399 -32.59 -7.63 6.79
N ASN A 400 -31.40 -7.68 6.17
CA ASN A 400 -30.66 -6.49 5.71
C ASN A 400 -30.37 -5.47 6.83
N ASN A 401 -30.36 -5.95 8.08
CA ASN A 401 -30.08 -5.11 9.24
C ASN A 401 -28.59 -5.03 9.55
N ASP A 402 -27.83 -5.99 9.04
CA ASP A 402 -26.38 -6.00 9.11
C ASP A 402 -25.79 -4.81 8.38
N LYS A 403 -24.56 -4.52 8.76
CA LYS A 403 -23.92 -3.27 8.45
C LYS A 403 -22.54 -3.56 7.89
N ASP A 404 -22.31 -2.95 6.74
CA ASP A 404 -21.06 -3.11 6.01
C ASP A 404 -19.94 -2.37 6.75
N GLY A 405 -18.73 -2.92 6.63
CA GLY A 405 -17.52 -2.20 7.02
C GLY A 405 -17.31 -0.96 6.16
N GLY A 406 -16.53 -0.01 6.68
CA GLY A 406 -16.11 1.17 5.93
C GLY A 406 -14.94 0.84 5.00
N ASP A 407 -14.92 1.45 3.81
CA ASP A 407 -13.82 1.32 2.86
C ASP A 407 -12.51 1.92 3.39
N GLY A 408 -11.38 1.33 3.00
CA GLY A 408 -10.05 1.85 3.28
C GLY A 408 -9.73 3.13 2.50
N GLY A 409 -8.80 3.92 3.03
CA GLY A 409 -8.31 5.13 2.40
C GLY A 409 -7.49 4.84 1.14
N VAL A 410 -7.57 5.75 0.15
CA VAL A 410 -6.84 5.69 -1.13
C VAL A 410 -6.54 7.12 -1.63
N VAL A 411 -5.90 7.26 -2.78
CA VAL A 411 -5.73 8.56 -3.45
C VAL A 411 -7.05 9.34 -3.55
N GLY A 412 -7.03 10.60 -3.11
CA GLY A 412 -8.22 11.48 -3.07
C GLY A 412 -9.18 11.23 -1.90
N ALA A 413 -9.00 10.15 -1.13
CA ALA A 413 -9.77 9.83 0.07
C ALA A 413 -8.83 9.31 1.17
N CYS A 414 -8.09 10.22 1.78
CA CYS A 414 -7.02 9.90 2.73
C CYS A 414 -7.54 9.22 4.02
N LYS A 415 -8.67 9.71 4.56
CA LYS A 415 -9.37 9.12 5.71
C LYS A 415 -10.10 7.84 5.26
N GLY A 416 -10.00 6.77 6.06
CA GLY A 416 -10.87 5.61 5.90
C GLY A 416 -12.34 5.98 6.16
N GLN A 417 -13.28 5.29 5.52
CA GLN A 417 -14.70 5.53 5.73
C GLN A 417 -15.16 4.93 7.06
N ASP A 418 -16.16 5.56 7.67
CA ASP A 418 -16.75 5.05 8.90
C ASP A 418 -17.60 3.79 8.60
N GLY A 419 -17.62 2.84 9.52
CA GLY A 419 -18.45 1.64 9.42
C GLY A 419 -19.94 1.96 9.58
N GLN A 420 -20.81 1.18 8.94
CA GLN A 420 -22.25 1.42 9.03
C GLN A 420 -22.79 1.12 10.45
N ALA A 421 -23.71 1.95 10.93
CA ALA A 421 -24.33 1.86 12.26
C ALA A 421 -25.59 0.97 12.29
N GLY A 422 -25.78 0.16 13.34
CA GLY A 422 -26.92 -0.74 13.50
C GLY A 422 -26.59 -2.01 14.28
N GLY A 423 -27.55 -2.94 14.34
CA GLY A 423 -27.32 -4.25 14.95
C GLY A 423 -26.32 -5.06 14.12
N GLY A 424 -25.28 -5.59 14.76
CA GLY A 424 -24.10 -6.12 14.05
C GLY A 424 -23.43 -5.03 13.22
N SER A 425 -22.93 -3.99 13.88
CA SER A 425 -22.28 -2.85 13.22
C SER A 425 -20.99 -3.23 12.47
N GLY A 426 -20.67 -2.48 11.42
CA GLY A 426 -19.45 -2.66 10.64
C GLY A 426 -18.23 -1.97 11.28
N GLY A 427 -17.03 -2.46 11.00
CA GLY A 427 -15.78 -1.80 11.39
C GLY A 427 -15.45 -0.61 10.49
N GLY A 428 -14.70 0.37 10.99
CA GLY A 428 -14.21 1.51 10.20
C GLY A 428 -13.03 1.13 9.31
N GLY A 429 -12.90 1.76 8.14
CA GLY A 429 -11.78 1.54 7.23
C GLY A 429 -10.47 2.17 7.74
N GLY A 430 -9.33 1.57 7.40
CA GLY A 430 -8.02 2.11 7.71
C GLY A 430 -7.64 3.30 6.82
N ALA A 431 -6.84 4.22 7.33
CA ALA A 431 -6.33 5.36 6.57
C ALA A 431 -5.22 4.97 5.59
N VAL A 432 -4.92 5.86 4.64
CA VAL A 432 -3.68 5.75 3.85
C VAL A 432 -2.43 5.97 4.73
N GLY A 433 -1.32 5.43 4.25
CA GLY A 433 0.02 5.71 4.75
C GLY A 433 0.65 6.94 4.09
N ARG A 434 1.97 6.92 3.86
CA ARG A 434 2.71 8.02 3.20
C ARG A 434 3.65 7.52 2.10
N ILE A 435 3.81 8.35 1.07
CA ILE A 435 4.81 8.18 0.02
C ILE A 435 5.61 9.48 -0.04
N VAL A 436 6.88 9.42 0.32
CA VAL A 436 7.78 10.58 0.36
C VAL A 436 8.88 10.40 -0.68
N VAL A 437 9.16 11.46 -1.44
CA VAL A 437 10.24 11.46 -2.43
C VAL A 437 11.20 12.61 -2.13
N ASP A 438 12.41 12.25 -1.74
CA ASP A 438 13.54 13.15 -1.58
C ASP A 438 14.48 13.01 -2.77
N SER A 439 14.28 13.85 -3.79
CA SER A 439 15.09 13.84 -5.00
C SER A 439 15.17 15.22 -5.62
N GLU A 440 16.35 15.56 -6.15
CA GLU A 440 16.51 16.78 -6.93
C GLU A 440 15.84 16.68 -8.31
N ASN A 441 15.70 15.45 -8.83
CA ASN A 441 15.13 15.17 -10.14
C ASN A 441 14.10 14.05 -10.01
N ALA A 442 12.97 14.34 -9.35
CA ALA A 442 11.83 13.44 -9.30
C ALA A 442 10.99 13.56 -10.58
N PHE A 443 10.76 12.44 -11.26
CA PHE A 443 9.79 12.30 -12.34
C PHE A 443 8.89 11.10 -12.06
N LEU A 444 7.75 11.34 -11.41
CA LEU A 444 6.76 10.31 -11.12
C LEU A 444 5.85 9.99 -12.32
N GLY A 445 5.96 10.79 -13.39
CA GLY A 445 5.32 10.52 -14.67
C GLY A 445 3.81 10.33 -14.56
N ASN A 446 3.29 9.29 -15.25
CA ASN A 446 1.91 8.81 -15.06
C ASN A 446 1.92 7.46 -14.30
N GLY A 447 2.90 7.23 -13.43
CA GLY A 447 2.85 6.07 -12.54
C GLY A 447 1.61 6.13 -11.66
N LEU A 448 1.13 4.98 -11.20
CA LEU A 448 0.10 4.96 -10.16
C LEU A 448 0.77 5.25 -8.82
N VAL A 449 0.32 6.30 -8.14
CA VAL A 449 0.82 6.68 -6.82
C VAL A 449 -0.40 6.88 -5.92
N SER A 450 -0.56 6.02 -4.91
CA SER A 450 -1.72 6.06 -4.01
C SER A 450 -1.31 5.79 -2.56
N PRO A 451 -1.43 6.77 -1.63
CA PRO A 451 -1.89 8.14 -1.83
C PRO A 451 -0.91 8.96 -2.68
N ALA A 452 -1.21 10.24 -2.95
CA ALA A 452 -0.29 11.13 -3.65
C ALA A 452 1.06 11.22 -2.92
N ALA A 453 2.16 11.29 -3.69
CA ALA A 453 3.49 11.47 -3.14
C ALA A 453 3.72 12.92 -2.73
N ILE A 454 4.48 13.11 -1.67
CA ILE A 454 4.92 14.41 -1.18
C ILE A 454 6.44 14.50 -1.13
N ASP A 455 6.97 15.71 -1.14
CA ASP A 455 8.38 15.97 -0.86
C ASP A 455 8.65 16.05 0.66
N THR A 456 9.89 16.37 1.03
CA THR A 456 10.32 16.53 2.43
C THR A 456 9.71 17.75 3.13
N ASP A 457 9.22 18.72 2.36
CA ASP A 457 8.52 19.90 2.88
C ASP A 457 7.00 19.66 2.99
N GLY A 458 6.53 18.50 2.49
CA GLY A 458 5.14 18.08 2.50
C GLY A 458 4.32 18.61 1.32
N GLU A 459 4.96 19.15 0.28
CA GLU A 459 4.29 19.56 -0.96
C GLU A 459 4.08 18.35 -1.88
N GLU A 460 2.92 18.28 -2.54
CA GLU A 460 2.59 17.21 -3.49
C GLU A 460 3.46 17.35 -4.77
N ILE A 461 4.03 16.25 -5.25
CA ILE A 461 4.99 16.20 -6.38
C ILE A 461 4.33 15.89 -7.72
#